data_AF-A0A6F9XJG5-F1
#
_entry.id   AF-A0A6F9XJG5-F1
#
_cell.length_a   1.000
_cell.length_b   1.000
_cell.length_c   1.000
_cell.angle_alpha   90.00
_cell.angle_beta   90.00
_cell.angle_gamma   90.00
#
_symmetry.space_group_name_H-M   'P 1'
#
loop_
_entity.id
_entity.type
_entity.pdbx_description
1 polymer ?
#
loop_
_entity_poly.entity_id
_entity_poly.type
_entity_poly.pdbx_seq_one_letter_code
_entity_poly.pdbx_strand_id
1 'polypeptide(L)'
;MGIVDYKQHVAKSISDFLVEQLDLRSLTVSSLTVILNRNGMSITPKSIHAWIAGTSTPKAEHVLGLADYFGTSTDEILGAYADEFYEEEKGND
;
A
#
# COMPACT_ATOMS: atom_id res chain seq x y z
N MET A 1 6.46 -20.81 -14.88
CA MET A 1 6.21 -20.23 -13.54
C MET A 1 7.28 -19.18 -13.27
N GLY A 2 6.99 -17.91 -13.52
CA GLY A 2 7.92 -16.83 -13.16
C GLY A 2 8.01 -16.74 -11.64
N ILE A 3 9.21 -16.59 -11.09
CA ILE A 3 9.37 -16.27 -9.67
C ILE A 3 8.82 -14.86 -9.51
N VAL A 4 7.70 -14.71 -8.82
CA VAL A 4 7.18 -13.39 -8.47
C VAL A 4 8.14 -12.78 -7.46
N ASP A 5 8.68 -11.61 -7.78
CA ASP A 5 9.38 -10.80 -6.80
C ASP A 5 8.34 -10.27 -5.80
N TYR A 6 8.12 -11.04 -4.74
CA TYR A 6 7.10 -10.75 -3.73
C TYR A 6 7.32 -9.40 -3.06
N LYS A 7 8.58 -8.93 -3.00
CA LYS A 7 8.88 -7.60 -2.47
C LYS A 7 8.38 -6.51 -3.41
N GLN A 8 8.55 -6.69 -4.72
CA GLN A 8 7.99 -5.76 -5.72
C GLN A 8 6.46 -5.79 -5.71
N HIS A 9 5.85 -6.97 -5.59
CA HIS A 9 4.39 -7.11 -5.47
C HIS A 9 3.83 -6.31 -4.28
N VAL A 10 4.39 -6.50 -3.09
CA VAL A 10 3.98 -5.79 -1.88
C VAL A 10 4.21 -4.28 -2.03
N ALA A 11 5.35 -3.86 -2.57
CA ALA A 11 5.63 -2.44 -2.78
C ALA A 11 4.63 -1.78 -3.74
N LYS A 12 4.29 -2.46 -4.84
CA LYS A 12 3.28 -1.99 -5.80
C LYS A 12 1.90 -1.91 -5.15
N SER A 13 1.48 -2.94 -4.43
CA SER A 13 0.17 -2.98 -3.75
C SER A 13 0.01 -1.83 -2.75
N ILE A 14 1.05 -1.55 -1.95
CA ILE A 14 1.04 -0.43 -1.01
C ILE A 14 0.99 0.92 -1.74
N SER A 15 1.75 1.07 -2.82
CA SER A 15 1.74 2.27 -3.66
C SER A 15 0.33 2.55 -4.20
N ASP A 16 -0.25 1.56 -4.87
CA ASP A 16 -1.56 1.68 -5.52
C ASP A 16 -2.65 2.00 -4.49
N PHE A 17 -2.66 1.28 -3.37
CA PHE A 17 -3.58 1.54 -2.25
C PHE A 17 -3.45 2.98 -1.73
N LEU A 18 -2.23 3.47 -1.49
CA LEU A 18 -2.03 4.82 -0.96
C LEU A 18 -2.46 5.90 -1.97
N VAL A 19 -2.16 5.73 -3.26
CA VAL A 19 -2.59 6.65 -4.31
C VAL A 19 -4.11 6.71 -4.38
N GLU A 20 -4.75 5.54 -4.46
CA GLU A 20 -6.21 5.43 -4.53
C GLU A 20 -6.89 6.08 -3.32
N GLN A 21 -6.44 5.75 -2.10
CA GLN A 21 -7.08 6.29 -0.90
C GLN A 21 -6.83 7.80 -0.71
N LEU A 22 -5.69 8.32 -1.17
CA LEU A 22 -5.45 9.77 -1.16
C LEU A 22 -6.41 10.48 -2.12
N ASP A 23 -6.60 9.94 -3.33
CA ASP A 23 -7.50 10.51 -4.33
C ASP A 23 -8.97 10.43 -3.90
N LEU A 24 -9.44 9.25 -3.48
CA LEU A 24 -10.83 9.02 -3.03
C LEU A 24 -11.24 9.95 -1.89
N ARG A 25 -10.31 10.29 -1.00
CA ARG A 25 -10.57 11.12 0.19
C ARG A 25 -10.12 12.57 0.01
N SER A 26 -9.63 12.94 -1.18
CA SER A 26 -9.04 14.26 -1.47
C SER A 26 -7.98 14.68 -0.44
N LEU A 27 -7.16 13.73 -0.01
CA LEU A 27 -6.09 13.95 0.96
C LEU A 27 -4.78 14.28 0.24
N THR A 28 -3.99 15.13 0.88
CA THR A 28 -2.58 15.32 0.51
C THR A 28 -1.69 14.43 1.39
N VAL A 29 -0.48 14.15 0.94
CA VAL A 29 0.53 13.48 1.78
C VAL A 29 0.77 14.24 3.08
N SER A 30 0.74 15.57 3.04
CA SER A 30 0.89 16.42 4.23
C SER A 30 -0.26 16.23 5.22
N SER A 31 -1.53 16.25 4.75
CA SER A 31 -2.68 16.06 5.63
C SER A 31 -2.74 14.64 6.21
N LEU A 32 -2.44 13.62 5.39
CA LEU A 32 -2.34 12.24 5.88
C LEU A 32 -1.26 12.12 6.97
N THR A 33 -0.06 12.67 6.74
CA THR A 33 1.02 12.63 7.74
C THR A 33 0.60 13.23 9.08
N VAL A 34 -0.07 14.39 9.05
CA VAL A 34 -0.57 15.04 10.28
C VAL A 34 -1.59 14.16 11.00
N ILE A 35 -2.51 13.54 10.28
CA ILE A 35 -3.55 12.68 10.86
C ILE A 35 -2.92 11.45 11.51
N LEU A 36 -2.05 10.75 10.76
CA LEU A 36 -1.36 9.57 11.23
C LEU A 36 -0.49 9.84 12.47
N ASN A 37 0.22 10.98 12.50
CA ASN A 37 1.04 11.36 13.65
C ASN A 37 0.20 11.76 14.88
N ARG A 38 -1.02 12.27 14.69
CA ARG A 38 -1.96 12.52 15.81
C ARG A 38 -2.41 11.23 16.49
N ASN A 39 -2.39 10.11 15.77
CA ASN A 39 -2.69 8.78 16.30
C ASN A 39 -1.45 8.09 16.92
N GLY A 40 -0.38 8.85 17.20
CA GLY A 40 0.82 8.34 17.87
C GLY A 40 1.85 7.71 16.94
N MET A 41 1.67 7.78 15.62
CA MET A 41 2.69 7.35 14.67
C MET A 41 3.79 8.41 14.51
N SER A 42 4.99 7.96 14.09
CA SER A 42 6.11 8.85 13.80
C SER A 42 6.52 8.69 12.34
N ILE A 43 5.74 9.34 11.46
CA ILE A 43 5.90 9.28 10.01
C ILE A 43 6.27 10.66 9.48
N THR A 44 7.15 10.67 8.47
CA THR A 44 7.48 11.90 7.73
C THR A 44 6.80 11.89 6.36
N PRO A 45 6.53 13.05 5.75
CA PRO A 45 5.99 13.10 4.38
C PRO A 45 6.89 12.37 3.38
N LYS A 46 8.21 12.43 3.58
CA LYS A 46 9.20 11.72 2.76
C LYS A 46 9.01 10.21 2.81
N SER A 47 8.63 9.66 3.96
CA SER A 47 8.35 8.22 4.10
C SER A 47 7.15 7.82 3.25
N ILE A 48 6.05 8.58 3.32
CA ILE A 48 4.85 8.32 2.52
C ILE A 48 5.15 8.45 1.02
N HIS A 49 5.87 9.49 0.59
CA HIS A 49 6.31 9.60 -0.80
C HIS A 49 7.18 8.42 -1.25
N ALA A 50 8.04 7.90 -0.39
CA ALA A 50 8.87 6.75 -0.71
C ALA A 50 8.05 5.45 -0.83
N TRP A 51 6.94 5.32 -0.08
CA TRP A 51 5.98 4.21 -0.18
C TRP A 51 5.15 4.30 -1.46
N ILE A 52 4.65 5.50 -1.80
CA ILE A 52 3.95 5.76 -3.07
C ILE A 52 4.88 5.53 -4.27
N ALA A 53 6.17 5.87 -4.16
CA ALA A 53 7.13 5.60 -5.23
C ALA A 53 7.58 4.13 -5.30
N GLY A 54 7.14 3.26 -4.37
CA GLY A 54 7.60 1.86 -4.28
C GLY A 54 9.08 1.68 -3.91
N THR A 55 9.79 2.77 -3.58
CA THR A 55 11.24 2.75 -3.26
C THR A 55 11.53 2.20 -1.86
N SER A 56 10.53 2.18 -0.99
CA SER A 56 10.59 1.56 0.33
C SER A 56 9.21 1.09 0.75
N THR A 57 9.14 0.20 1.73
CA THR A 57 7.87 -0.26 2.31
C THR A 57 7.71 0.27 3.73
N PRO A 58 6.48 0.53 4.19
CA PRO A 58 6.19 0.81 5.59
C PRO A 58 6.60 -0.37 6.48
N LYS A 59 6.90 -0.07 7.75
CA LYS A 59 7.07 -1.08 8.80
C LYS A 59 5.70 -1.63 9.20
N ALA A 60 5.68 -2.80 9.83
CA ALA A 60 4.44 -3.44 10.30
C ALA A 60 3.55 -2.52 11.14
N GLU A 61 4.13 -1.75 12.07
CA GLU A 61 3.38 -0.78 12.89
C GLU A 61 2.69 0.31 12.05
N HIS A 62 3.33 0.77 10.98
CA HIS A 62 2.75 1.75 10.07
C HIS A 62 1.65 1.13 9.21
N VAL A 63 1.80 -0.12 8.77
CA VAL A 63 0.75 -0.84 8.02
C VAL A 63 -0.50 -1.01 8.89
N LEU A 64 -0.33 -1.37 10.17
CA LEU A 64 -1.45 -1.46 11.11
C LEU A 64 -2.14 -0.11 11.32
N GLY A 65 -1.37 0.98 11.47
CA GLY A 65 -1.96 2.32 11.62
C GLY A 65 -2.63 2.85 10.34
N LEU A 66 -2.13 2.45 9.15
CA LEU A 66 -2.82 2.72 7.89
C LEU A 66 -4.14 1.95 7.81
N ALA A 67 -4.14 0.67 8.19
CA ALA A 67 -5.33 -0.18 8.24
C ALA A 67 -6.40 0.40 9.17
N ASP A 68 -6.02 0.80 10.38
CA ASP A 68 -6.90 1.45 11.35
C ASP A 68 -7.48 2.77 10.81
N TYR A 69 -6.63 3.64 10.25
CA TYR A 69 -7.08 4.93 9.72
C TYR A 69 -8.03 4.81 8.52
N PHE A 70 -7.70 3.94 7.56
CA PHE A 70 -8.48 3.78 6.34
C PHE A 70 -9.70 2.87 6.53
N GLY A 71 -9.77 2.12 7.65
CA GLY A 71 -10.85 1.17 7.94
C GLY A 71 -10.78 -0.07 7.06
N THR A 72 -9.56 -0.58 6.82
CA THR A 72 -9.30 -1.74 5.95
C THR A 72 -8.46 -2.80 6.66
N SER A 73 -8.23 -3.94 6.03
CA SER A 73 -7.32 -4.98 6.52
C SER A 73 -5.88 -4.73 6.07
N THR A 74 -4.90 -5.26 6.80
CA THR A 74 -3.51 -5.23 6.34
C THR A 74 -3.31 -6.07 5.07
N ASP A 75 -4.12 -7.12 4.89
CA ASP A 75 -4.08 -8.01 3.75
C ASP A 75 -4.44 -7.27 2.44
N GLU A 76 -5.41 -6.35 2.51
CA GLU A 76 -5.77 -5.47 1.40
C GLU A 76 -4.62 -4.51 1.04
N ILE A 77 -4.02 -3.86 2.05
CA ILE A 77 -2.88 -2.94 1.84
C ILE A 77 -1.66 -3.65 1.25
N LEU A 78 -1.42 -4.90 1.67
CA LEU A 78 -0.27 -5.70 1.26
C LEU A 78 -0.52 -6.51 -0.02
N GLY A 79 -1.74 -6.46 -0.57
CA GLY A 79 -2.11 -7.16 -1.80
C GLY A 79 -2.16 -8.69 -1.66
N ALA A 80 -2.57 -9.21 -0.50
CA ALA A 80 -2.62 -10.65 -0.22
C ALA A 80 -3.69 -11.40 -1.04
N TYR A 81 -4.66 -10.67 -1.61
CA TYR A 81 -5.80 -11.22 -2.35
C TYR A 81 -5.84 -10.83 -3.83
N ALA A 82 -4.78 -10.22 -4.38
CA ALA A 82 -4.79 -9.80 -5.79
C ALA A 82 -4.88 -11.04 -6.72
N ASP A 83 -5.93 -11.09 -7.54
CA ASP A 83 -6.28 -12.19 -8.45
C ASP A 83 -5.24 -12.44 -9.59
N GLU A 84 -4.20 -11.62 -9.69
CA GLU A 84 -3.22 -11.65 -10.79
C GLU A 84 -2.24 -12.84 -10.77
N PHE A 85 -2.32 -13.73 -9.76
CA PHE A 85 -1.53 -14.96 -9.75
C PHE A 85 -2.16 -16.11 -10.55
N TYR A 86 -3.39 -15.94 -11.03
CA TYR A 86 -4.09 -16.87 -11.91
C TYR A 86 -4.36 -16.23 -13.27
N GLU A 87 -3.31 -15.90 -14.02
CA GLU A 87 -3.50 -15.88 -15.48
C GLU A 87 -3.77 -17.33 -15.91
N GLU A 88 -5.05 -17.67 -16.11
CA GLU A 88 -5.44 -18.82 -16.91
C GLU A 88 -4.65 -18.74 -18.21
N GLU A 89 -3.88 -19.80 -18.52
CA GLU A 89 -3.31 -19.95 -19.84
C GLU A 89 -4.43 -19.71 -20.84
N LYS A 90 -4.34 -18.62 -21.61
CA LYS A 90 -5.16 -18.48 -22.81
C LYS A 90 -4.80 -19.67 -23.68
N GLY A 91 -5.63 -20.71 -23.59
CA GLY A 91 -5.65 -21.83 -24.49
C GLY A 91 -5.62 -21.26 -25.89
N ASN A 92 -4.50 -21.52 -26.56
CA ASN A 92 -4.28 -21.13 -27.93
C ASN A 92 -5.10 -22.12 -28.77
N ASP A 93 -6.34 -21.75 -29.06
CA ASP A 93 -7.22 -22.40 -30.05
C ASP A 93 -6.66 -22.22 -31.47
#